data_AF-A0A0M3IT25-F1
#
_entry.id   AF-A0A0M3IT25-F1
#
_cell.length_a   1.000
_cell.length_b   1.000
_cell.length_c   1.000
_cell.angle_alpha   90.00
_cell.angle_beta   90.00
_cell.angle_gamma   90.00
#
_symmetry.space_group_name_H-M   'P 1'
#
loop_
_entity.id
_entity.type
_entity.pdbx_description
1 polymer ?
#
loop_
_entity_poly.entity_id
_entity_poly.type
_entity_poly.pdbx_seq_one_letter_code
_entity_poly.pdbx_strand_id
1 'polypeptide(L)'
;FKLNFQDAAKNGIRWVPLEQLWFQADYISVHVPLIPQTENLIAADTLAKCKKGVKIVNVARGGIVNEADLLESINKGHTAGAALDVFAEEPPSLSALIEHPKVICTPHLGASTNEAQQRVGSEIAENIVALNNGTGLYGTLNAAALSTVLDEAKAQWVRTASALAHTLSVIADSPKSLVLRFPKAATGLKKALMAGAVVGLLQASGNAGMNLINAEINAKKEGININVEPNPENELVICAGEISVSGYPSPAGTIISAFNTSKMPVPLIAIGTLAINLKQNEVIKEFSDSLKAKLSVEYGLLGGGRVALFNSLNNDEMEELSQSFNVVQF
;
A
#
# COMPACT_ATOMS: atom_id res chain seq x y z
N PHE A 1 -0.74 13.91 13.04
CA PHE A 1 -0.21 13.90 14.42
C PHE A 1 -0.08 12.47 14.91
N LYS A 2 1.14 11.93 15.04
CA LYS A 2 1.39 10.74 15.86
C LYS A 2 2.17 11.21 17.08
N LEU A 3 1.47 11.36 18.22
CA LEU A 3 2.13 11.58 19.51
C LEU A 3 2.78 10.25 19.91
N ASN A 4 4.11 10.23 20.06
CA ASN A 4 4.79 9.08 20.66
C ASN A 4 4.54 9.07 22.18
N PHE A 5 4.87 7.96 22.85
CA PHE A 5 4.64 7.77 24.29
C PHE A 5 5.28 8.87 25.15
N GLN A 6 6.45 9.37 24.74
CA GLN A 6 7.18 10.41 25.48
C GLN A 6 6.50 11.78 25.34
N ASP A 7 5.94 12.09 24.17
CA ASP A 7 5.24 13.35 23.92
C ASP A 7 3.83 13.34 24.53
N ALA A 8 3.15 12.20 24.60
CA ALA A 8 1.88 12.08 25.31
C ALA A 8 2.02 12.46 26.80
N ALA A 9 3.01 11.89 27.50
CA ALA A 9 3.25 12.16 28.91
C ALA A 9 3.57 13.65 29.18
N LYS A 10 4.38 14.29 28.30
CA LYS A 10 4.70 15.72 28.41
C LYS A 10 3.47 16.63 28.29
N ASN A 11 2.44 16.18 27.57
CA ASN A 11 1.19 16.92 27.39
C ASN A 11 0.11 16.51 28.41
N GLY A 12 0.47 15.77 29.48
CA GLY A 12 -0.47 15.30 30.48
C GLY A 12 -1.44 14.22 29.96
N ILE A 13 -1.13 13.60 28.82
CA ILE A 13 -1.95 12.56 28.20
C ILE A 13 -1.47 11.19 28.70
N ARG A 14 -2.35 10.49 29.41
CA ARG A 14 -2.10 9.10 29.79
C ARG A 14 -2.37 8.19 28.61
N TRP A 15 -1.32 7.58 28.06
CA TRP A 15 -1.48 6.51 27.09
C TRP A 15 -2.11 5.28 27.76
N VAL A 16 -3.09 4.67 27.10
CA VAL A 16 -3.75 3.45 27.55
C VAL A 16 -3.88 2.47 26.38
N PRO A 17 -3.75 1.16 26.61
CA PRO A 17 -4.14 0.17 25.62
C PRO A 17 -5.61 0.34 25.23
N LEU A 18 -5.92 0.16 23.95
CA LEU A 18 -7.28 0.38 23.42
C LEU A 18 -8.33 -0.47 24.14
N GLU A 19 -8.03 -1.74 24.43
CA GLU A 19 -8.86 -2.67 25.23
C GLU A 19 -9.29 -2.07 26.58
N GLN A 20 -8.42 -1.29 27.22
CA GLN A 20 -8.70 -0.67 28.52
C GLN A 20 -9.46 0.65 28.40
N LEU A 21 -9.35 1.33 27.25
CA LEU A 21 -9.96 2.64 27.03
C LEU A 21 -11.49 2.55 27.11
N TRP A 22 -12.08 1.50 26.51
CA TRP A 22 -13.53 1.32 26.43
C TRP A 22 -14.21 1.40 27.79
N PHE A 23 -13.68 0.67 28.78
CA PHE A 23 -14.26 0.60 30.12
C PHE A 23 -14.10 1.88 30.95
N GLN A 24 -13.23 2.80 30.53
CA GLN A 24 -12.84 3.98 31.30
C GLN A 24 -13.39 5.29 30.73
N ALA A 25 -13.68 5.33 29.43
CA ALA A 25 -14.03 6.56 28.75
C ALA A 25 -15.49 6.97 28.97
N ASP A 26 -15.69 8.21 29.43
CA ASP A 26 -17.01 8.86 29.46
C ASP A 26 -17.31 9.56 28.11
N TYR A 27 -16.24 9.95 27.41
CA TYR A 27 -16.26 10.56 26.08
C TYR A 27 -15.19 9.89 25.22
N ILE A 28 -15.52 9.54 23.98
CA ILE A 28 -14.59 8.98 23.01
C ILE A 28 -14.61 9.86 21.78
N SER A 29 -13.45 10.39 21.39
CA SER A 29 -13.26 11.09 20.12
C SER A 29 -12.22 10.37 19.29
N VAL A 30 -12.53 10.12 18.01
CA VAL A 30 -11.70 9.29 17.15
C VAL A 30 -10.97 10.13 16.11
N HIS A 31 -9.66 9.88 15.97
CA HIS A 31 -8.74 10.62 15.10
C HIS A 31 -7.75 9.69 14.38
N VAL A 32 -8.28 8.66 13.73
CA VAL A 32 -7.50 7.70 12.93
C VAL A 32 -7.92 7.78 11.46
N PRO A 33 -7.04 7.41 10.50
CA PRO A 33 -7.48 7.23 9.12
C PRO A 33 -8.48 6.07 9.03
N LEU A 34 -9.28 6.00 7.96
CA LEU A 34 -10.04 4.80 7.63
C LEU A 34 -9.12 3.82 6.88
N ILE A 35 -8.86 2.67 7.50
CA ILE A 35 -8.12 1.52 6.97
C ILE A 35 -8.82 0.23 7.45
N PRO A 36 -8.54 -0.96 6.89
CA PRO A 36 -9.22 -2.19 7.30
C PRO A 36 -9.16 -2.49 8.81
N GLN A 37 -8.08 -2.07 9.49
CA GLN A 37 -7.91 -2.26 10.94
C GLN A 37 -8.71 -1.27 11.80
N THR A 38 -9.24 -0.19 11.22
CA THR A 38 -9.98 0.87 11.94
C THR A 38 -11.40 1.04 11.40
N GLU A 39 -11.80 0.25 10.42
CA GLU A 39 -13.17 0.12 9.96
C GLU A 39 -14.00 -0.52 11.07
N ASN A 40 -15.16 0.07 11.37
CA ASN A 40 -16.04 -0.37 12.46
C ASN A 40 -15.32 -0.50 13.82
N LEU A 41 -14.31 0.34 14.06
CA LEU A 41 -13.57 0.39 15.31
C LEU A 41 -14.49 0.65 16.51
N ILE A 42 -15.55 1.43 16.29
CA ILE A 42 -16.66 1.59 17.25
C ILE A 42 -17.90 0.94 16.65
N ALA A 43 -18.19 -0.28 17.09
CA ALA A 43 -19.34 -1.10 16.70
C ALA A 43 -20.00 -1.73 17.94
N ALA A 44 -21.05 -2.52 17.76
CA ALA A 44 -21.86 -3.11 18.83
C ALA A 44 -21.03 -3.72 19.98
N ASP A 45 -20.02 -4.54 19.66
CA ASP A 45 -19.16 -5.21 20.64
C ASP A 45 -18.33 -4.23 21.48
N THR A 46 -17.80 -3.18 20.86
CA THR A 46 -17.01 -2.16 21.57
C THR A 46 -17.90 -1.20 22.36
N LEU A 47 -19.07 -0.84 21.82
CA LEU A 47 -20.07 -0.04 22.51
C LEU A 47 -20.56 -0.76 23.77
N ALA A 48 -20.77 -2.07 23.72
CA ALA A 48 -21.19 -2.85 24.88
C ALA A 48 -20.16 -2.87 26.02
N LYS A 49 -18.86 -2.72 25.70
CA LYS A 49 -17.77 -2.61 26.68
C LYS A 49 -17.66 -1.20 27.28
N CYS A 50 -18.26 -0.20 26.64
CA CYS A 50 -18.18 1.17 27.11
C CYS A 50 -18.98 1.39 28.40
N LYS A 51 -18.68 2.49 29.10
CA LYS A 51 -19.51 2.92 30.21
C LYS A 51 -20.92 3.24 29.72
N LYS A 52 -21.93 2.86 30.49
CA LYS A 52 -23.30 3.35 30.28
C LYS A 52 -23.30 4.87 30.39
N GLY A 53 -23.80 5.54 29.36
CA GLY A 53 -23.81 6.99 29.24
C GLY A 53 -22.61 7.57 28.47
N VAL A 54 -21.77 6.73 27.84
CA VAL A 54 -20.68 7.19 26.97
C VAL A 54 -21.20 8.11 25.86
N LYS A 55 -20.38 9.08 25.45
CA LYS A 55 -20.65 9.94 24.29
C LYS A 55 -19.57 9.76 23.23
N ILE A 56 -19.98 9.65 21.97
CA ILE A 56 -19.09 9.35 20.85
C ILE A 56 -18.94 10.58 19.94
N VAL A 57 -17.73 10.90 19.52
CA VAL A 57 -17.43 11.98 18.59
C VAL A 57 -16.60 11.46 17.43
N ASN A 58 -17.12 11.56 16.20
CA ASN A 58 -16.37 11.23 14.99
C ASN A 58 -16.30 12.42 14.04
N VAL A 59 -15.10 12.99 13.93
CA VAL A 59 -14.75 14.06 12.99
C VAL A 59 -13.55 13.65 12.11
N ALA A 60 -13.28 12.34 12.03
CA ALA A 60 -12.14 11.80 11.32
C ALA A 60 -12.52 11.31 9.92
N ARG A 61 -13.13 10.13 9.83
CA ARG A 61 -13.66 9.55 8.59
C ARG A 61 -14.92 8.74 8.87
N GLY A 62 -15.83 8.71 7.90
CA GLY A 62 -16.95 7.77 7.88
C GLY A 62 -16.48 6.31 7.97
N GLY A 63 -17.37 5.42 8.42
CA GLY A 63 -17.08 3.98 8.53
C GLY A 63 -16.17 3.57 9.69
N ILE A 64 -15.54 4.51 10.40
CA ILE A 64 -14.82 4.21 11.65
C ILE A 64 -15.79 3.83 12.78
N VAL A 65 -16.96 4.48 12.80
CA VAL A 65 -18.06 4.18 13.70
C VAL A 65 -19.15 3.51 12.88
N ASN A 66 -19.63 2.35 13.32
CA ASN A 66 -20.78 1.69 12.72
C ASN A 66 -22.06 2.48 13.10
N GLU A 67 -22.65 3.13 12.11
CA GLU A 67 -23.78 4.05 12.30
C GLU A 67 -25.05 3.34 12.79
N ALA A 68 -25.31 2.12 12.31
CA ALA A 68 -26.47 1.34 12.72
C ALA A 68 -26.34 0.87 14.18
N ASP A 69 -25.17 0.35 14.57
CA ASP A 69 -24.91 -0.08 15.94
C ASP A 69 -24.94 1.10 16.92
N LEU A 70 -24.42 2.26 16.49
CA LEU A 70 -24.48 3.49 17.28
C LEU A 70 -25.93 3.92 17.53
N LEU A 71 -26.76 3.94 16.47
CA LEU A 71 -28.18 4.26 16.58
C LEU A 71 -28.89 3.32 17.55
N GLU A 72 -28.66 2.00 17.43
CA GLU A 72 -29.25 1.01 18.32
C GLU A 72 -28.81 1.23 19.78
N SER A 73 -27.53 1.49 20.01
CA SER A 73 -26.97 1.75 21.34
C SER A 73 -27.54 3.01 22.00
N ILE A 74 -27.79 4.06 21.21
CA ILE A 74 -28.45 5.29 21.66
C ILE A 74 -29.92 5.02 22.01
N ASN A 75 -30.64 4.27 21.17
CA ASN A 75 -32.04 3.91 21.39
C ASN A 75 -32.21 3.06 22.67
N LYS A 76 -31.28 2.14 22.93
CA LYS A 76 -31.23 1.35 24.18
C LYS A 76 -30.85 2.17 25.41
N GLY A 77 -30.45 3.43 25.24
CA GLY A 77 -29.98 4.31 26.32
C GLY A 77 -28.64 3.87 26.93
N HIS A 78 -27.87 3.04 26.21
CA HIS A 78 -26.50 2.73 26.61
C HIS A 78 -25.57 3.88 26.25
N THR A 79 -25.66 4.39 25.02
CA THR A 79 -24.94 5.60 24.58
C THR A 79 -25.78 6.84 24.88
N ALA A 80 -25.20 7.85 25.55
CA ALA A 80 -25.93 9.06 25.92
C ALA A 80 -26.14 10.02 24.73
N GLY A 81 -25.30 9.92 23.70
CA GLY A 81 -25.41 10.72 22.48
C GLY A 81 -24.15 10.65 21.63
N ALA A 82 -24.20 11.27 20.46
CA ALA A 82 -23.07 11.31 19.53
C ALA A 82 -22.95 12.65 18.80
N ALA A 83 -21.75 12.97 18.33
CA ALA A 83 -21.50 14.08 17.40
C ALA A 83 -20.71 13.57 16.18
N LEU A 84 -21.27 13.71 14.99
CA LEU A 84 -20.74 13.15 13.74
C LEU A 84 -20.60 14.25 12.68
N ASP A 85 -19.39 14.42 12.15
CA ASP A 85 -19.15 15.30 10.99
C ASP A 85 -19.01 14.51 9.68
N VAL A 86 -18.83 13.18 9.77
CA VAL A 86 -18.45 12.31 8.66
C VAL A 86 -19.26 11.02 8.70
N PHE A 87 -19.58 10.48 7.53
CA PHE A 87 -20.47 9.33 7.37
C PHE A 87 -19.89 8.31 6.40
N ALA A 88 -20.21 7.03 6.57
CA ALA A 88 -19.71 5.95 5.72
C ALA A 88 -20.12 6.15 4.24
N GLU A 89 -21.34 6.65 4.04
CA GLU A 89 -21.85 7.14 2.76
C GLU A 89 -22.14 8.64 2.90
N GLU A 90 -21.67 9.45 1.95
CA GLU A 90 -21.91 10.89 1.93
C GLU A 90 -22.50 11.30 0.56
N PRO A 91 -23.77 11.80 0.50
CA PRO A 91 -24.66 12.14 1.61
C PRO A 91 -25.17 10.92 2.41
N PRO A 92 -25.39 11.08 3.73
CA PRO A 92 -25.78 9.96 4.59
C PRO A 92 -27.19 9.46 4.32
N SER A 93 -27.34 8.13 4.22
CA SER A 93 -28.60 7.45 3.93
C SER A 93 -29.41 7.10 5.18
N LEU A 94 -28.77 6.99 6.36
CA LEU A 94 -29.44 6.64 7.62
C LEU A 94 -30.06 7.87 8.31
N SER A 95 -31.17 8.38 7.78
CA SER A 95 -31.85 9.57 8.32
C SER A 95 -32.20 9.47 9.81
N ALA A 96 -32.59 8.28 10.28
CA ALA A 96 -32.95 8.03 11.67
C ALA A 96 -31.82 8.36 12.67
N LEU A 97 -30.55 8.24 12.27
CA LEU A 97 -29.41 8.63 13.10
C LEU A 97 -29.21 10.15 13.10
N ILE A 98 -29.31 10.77 11.92
CA ILE A 98 -29.10 12.21 11.72
C ILE A 98 -30.17 13.04 12.44
N GLU A 99 -31.41 12.58 12.38
CA GLU A 99 -32.58 13.23 12.96
C GLU A 99 -32.74 12.92 14.46
N HIS A 100 -31.92 12.02 15.01
CA HIS A 100 -32.06 11.58 16.39
C HIS A 100 -31.74 12.75 17.36
N PRO A 101 -32.60 13.06 18.36
CA PRO A 101 -32.45 14.25 19.22
C PRO A 101 -31.21 14.24 20.14
N LYS A 102 -30.54 13.09 20.26
CA LYS A 102 -29.27 12.92 20.99
C LYS A 102 -28.04 12.89 20.09
N VAL A 103 -28.20 13.19 18.80
CA VAL A 103 -27.12 13.19 17.83
C VAL A 103 -26.98 14.59 17.24
N ILE A 104 -25.75 15.07 17.20
CA ILE A 104 -25.39 16.33 16.52
C ILE A 104 -24.67 15.94 15.25
N CYS A 105 -25.14 16.44 14.10
CA CYS A 105 -24.51 16.17 12.82
C CYS A 105 -24.08 17.47 12.13
N THR A 106 -22.95 17.42 11.44
CA THR A 106 -22.50 18.45 10.50
C THR A 106 -22.10 17.80 9.17
N PRO A 107 -22.31 18.48 8.03
CA PRO A 107 -22.04 17.89 6.71
C PRO A 107 -20.57 18.03 6.31
N HIS A 108 -19.67 17.29 6.94
CA HIS A 108 -18.24 17.22 6.63
C HIS A 108 -17.56 18.60 6.58
N LEU A 109 -17.75 19.38 7.65
CA LEU A 109 -17.33 20.77 7.75
C LEU A 109 -15.96 20.96 8.40
N GLY A 110 -15.29 19.90 8.86
CA GLY A 110 -14.02 20.00 9.61
C GLY A 110 -12.94 20.84 8.92
N ALA A 111 -12.89 20.89 7.59
CA ALA A 111 -11.95 21.70 6.81
C ALA A 111 -12.57 22.96 6.17
N SER A 112 -13.86 23.21 6.39
CA SER A 112 -14.63 24.28 5.76
C SER A 112 -14.50 25.61 6.52
N THR A 113 -13.26 26.01 6.83
CA THR A 113 -12.94 27.30 7.48
C THR A 113 -12.16 28.20 6.53
N ASN A 114 -12.33 29.53 6.65
CA ASN A 114 -11.64 30.49 5.79
C ASN A 114 -10.12 30.33 5.88
N GLU A 115 -9.61 30.12 7.09
CA GLU A 115 -8.18 29.96 7.37
C GLU A 115 -7.62 28.69 6.75
N ALA A 116 -8.36 27.57 6.82
CA ALA A 116 -7.94 26.32 6.21
C ALA A 116 -7.98 26.42 4.67
N GLN A 117 -9.04 26.97 4.09
CA GLN A 117 -9.16 27.13 2.65
C GLN A 117 -8.11 28.10 2.09
N GLN A 118 -7.83 29.20 2.78
CA GLN A 118 -6.76 30.14 2.39
C GLN A 118 -5.38 29.49 2.47
N ARG A 119 -5.11 28.71 3.52
CA ARG A 119 -3.86 27.97 3.67
C ARG A 119 -3.69 26.95 2.54
N VAL A 120 -4.69 26.12 2.29
CA VAL A 120 -4.67 25.13 1.20
C VAL A 120 -4.49 25.81 -0.15
N GLY A 121 -5.20 26.91 -0.42
CA GLY A 121 -5.04 27.67 -1.65
C GLY A 121 -3.62 28.22 -1.82
N SER A 122 -3.03 28.74 -0.75
CA SER A 122 -1.64 29.23 -0.75
C SER A 122 -0.65 28.10 -0.99
N GLU A 123 -0.79 26.97 -0.29
CA GLU A 123 0.04 25.78 -0.47
C GLU A 123 -0.04 25.25 -1.91
N ILE A 124 -1.23 25.23 -2.53
CA ILE A 124 -1.39 24.82 -3.93
C ILE A 124 -0.70 25.82 -4.87
N ALA A 125 -0.88 27.13 -4.66
CA ALA A 125 -0.26 28.15 -5.49
C ALA A 125 1.28 28.11 -5.41
N GLU A 126 1.84 28.00 -4.20
CA GLU A 126 3.27 27.83 -3.96
C GLU A 126 3.79 26.57 -4.67
N ASN A 127 3.03 25.48 -4.62
CA ASN A 127 3.34 24.25 -5.34
C ASN A 127 3.37 24.43 -6.87
N ILE A 128 2.40 25.15 -7.45
CA ILE A 128 2.39 25.43 -8.90
C ILE A 128 3.63 26.26 -9.29
N VAL A 129 3.97 27.30 -8.52
CA VAL A 129 5.16 28.13 -8.76
C VAL A 129 6.43 27.29 -8.65
N ALA A 130 6.53 26.46 -7.62
CA ALA A 130 7.69 25.62 -7.40
C ALA A 130 7.85 24.53 -8.49
N LEU A 131 6.75 24.04 -9.06
CA LEU A 131 6.74 23.15 -10.21
C LEU A 131 7.31 23.85 -11.45
N ASN A 132 6.82 25.06 -11.74
CA ASN A 132 7.27 25.86 -12.89
C ASN A 132 8.77 26.21 -12.81
N ASN A 133 9.27 26.44 -11.60
CA ASN A 133 10.67 26.81 -11.37
C ASN A 133 11.61 25.60 -11.19
N GLY A 134 11.08 24.37 -11.22
CA GLY A 134 11.86 23.15 -11.02
C GLY A 134 12.45 22.99 -9.62
N THR A 135 11.95 23.74 -8.62
CA THR A 135 12.48 23.76 -7.25
C THR A 135 11.86 22.68 -6.34
N GLY A 136 10.92 21.90 -6.86
CA GLY A 136 10.23 20.84 -6.13
C GLY A 136 9.09 21.33 -5.25
N LEU A 137 8.12 20.46 -4.97
CA LEU A 137 6.87 20.79 -4.28
C LEU A 137 7.01 20.75 -2.73
N TYR A 138 6.26 21.58 -2.01
CA TYR A 138 6.19 21.61 -0.53
C TYR A 138 4.84 21.10 -0.04
N GLY A 139 4.81 20.31 1.04
CA GLY A 139 3.55 19.80 1.63
C GLY A 139 2.74 18.86 0.73
N THR A 140 3.08 18.76 -0.54
CA THR A 140 2.64 17.67 -1.38
C THR A 140 3.10 16.40 -0.73
N LEU A 141 2.19 15.43 -0.75
CA LEU A 141 2.60 14.06 -0.55
C LEU A 141 3.74 13.72 -1.56
N ASN A 142 4.06 14.49 -2.62
CA ASN A 142 4.80 13.96 -3.77
C ASN A 142 5.70 14.90 -4.62
N ALA A 143 6.65 15.65 -4.03
CA ALA A 143 7.61 16.46 -4.80
C ALA A 143 8.58 15.67 -5.68
N ALA A 144 9.10 14.56 -5.14
CA ALA A 144 10.11 13.76 -5.82
C ALA A 144 9.50 12.86 -6.89
N ALA A 145 8.35 12.20 -6.63
CA ALA A 145 7.75 11.31 -7.61
C ALA A 145 7.12 12.06 -8.80
N LEU A 146 6.51 13.22 -8.58
CA LEU A 146 5.91 14.00 -9.67
C LEU A 146 6.98 14.52 -10.64
N SER A 147 8.14 14.97 -10.14
CA SER A 147 9.26 15.40 -10.99
C SER A 147 9.84 14.26 -11.87
N THR A 148 9.81 13.02 -11.38
CA THR A 148 10.16 11.81 -12.17
C THR A 148 9.06 11.33 -13.10
N VAL A 149 7.79 11.65 -12.84
CA VAL A 149 6.63 11.29 -13.68
C VAL A 149 6.46 12.26 -14.87
N LEU A 150 7.06 13.45 -14.81
CA LEU A 150 7.05 14.42 -15.92
C LEU A 150 8.01 14.05 -17.06
N ASP A 151 8.95 13.13 -16.83
CA ASP A 151 9.82 12.53 -17.84
C ASP A 151 9.52 11.03 -17.93
N GLU A 152 8.73 10.66 -18.93
CA GLU A 152 8.26 9.29 -19.13
C GLU A 152 9.40 8.27 -19.19
N ALA A 153 10.57 8.65 -19.72
CA ALA A 153 11.73 7.76 -19.77
C ALA A 153 12.29 7.46 -18.37
N LYS A 154 12.26 8.44 -17.45
CA LYS A 154 12.66 8.25 -16.05
C LYS A 154 11.61 7.49 -15.26
N ALA A 155 10.33 7.74 -15.52
CA ALA A 155 9.21 7.06 -14.87
C ALA A 155 9.23 5.54 -15.15
N GLN A 156 9.59 5.15 -16.38
CA GLN A 156 9.71 3.75 -16.77
C GLN A 156 10.75 3.00 -15.92
N TRP A 157 11.91 3.60 -15.63
CA TRP A 157 12.92 2.99 -14.76
C TRP A 157 12.43 2.76 -13.32
N VAL A 158 11.63 3.67 -12.77
CA VAL A 158 11.04 3.51 -11.43
C VAL A 158 10.02 2.37 -11.41
N ARG A 159 9.18 2.26 -12.46
CA ARG A 159 8.25 1.13 -12.61
C ARG A 159 8.99 -0.19 -12.79
N THR A 160 10.12 -0.18 -13.49
CA THR A 160 11.02 -1.34 -13.59
C THR A 160 11.57 -1.75 -12.24
N ALA A 161 12.07 -0.82 -11.43
CA ALA A 161 12.53 -1.15 -10.08
C ALA A 161 11.43 -1.77 -9.21
N SER A 162 10.20 -1.24 -9.29
CA SER A 162 9.05 -1.80 -8.56
C SER A 162 8.70 -3.22 -9.03
N ALA A 163 8.62 -3.43 -10.34
CA ALA A 163 8.27 -4.73 -10.90
C ALA A 163 9.32 -5.80 -10.54
N LEU A 164 10.61 -5.50 -10.73
CA LEU A 164 11.69 -6.44 -10.39
C LEU A 164 11.74 -6.76 -8.90
N ALA A 165 11.53 -5.76 -8.02
CA ALA A 165 11.55 -5.98 -6.57
C ALA A 165 10.35 -6.79 -6.09
N HIS A 166 9.18 -6.60 -6.72
CA HIS A 166 8.03 -7.44 -6.46
C HIS A 166 8.29 -8.89 -6.88
N THR A 167 8.80 -9.12 -8.09
CA THR A 167 9.17 -10.47 -8.53
C THR A 167 10.19 -11.11 -7.58
N LEU A 168 11.23 -10.35 -7.21
CA LEU A 168 12.25 -10.81 -6.27
C LEU A 168 11.66 -11.16 -4.89
N SER A 169 10.68 -10.38 -4.41
CA SER A 169 10.03 -10.66 -3.13
C SER A 169 9.27 -11.97 -3.09
N VAL A 170 8.77 -12.43 -4.25
CA VAL A 170 8.10 -13.73 -4.35
C VAL A 170 9.13 -14.86 -4.32
N ILE A 171 10.18 -14.77 -5.14
CA ILE A 171 11.16 -15.86 -5.30
C ILE A 171 12.16 -15.95 -4.14
N ALA A 172 12.39 -14.85 -3.41
CA ALA A 172 13.35 -14.77 -2.31
C ALA A 172 12.66 -14.60 -0.93
N ASP A 173 11.37 -14.97 -0.83
CA ASP A 173 10.58 -14.94 0.41
C ASP A 173 10.65 -13.61 1.18
N SER A 174 10.22 -12.52 0.53
CA SER A 174 10.11 -11.17 1.09
C SER A 174 11.40 -10.67 1.78
N PRO A 175 12.53 -10.59 1.06
CA PRO A 175 13.82 -10.28 1.64
C PRO A 175 13.86 -8.87 2.24
N LYS A 176 14.57 -8.73 3.36
CA LYS A 176 14.76 -7.45 4.08
C LYS A 176 16.00 -6.69 3.64
N SER A 177 16.91 -7.30 2.88
CA SER A 177 18.13 -6.64 2.40
C SER A 177 18.26 -6.81 0.89
N LEU A 178 18.36 -5.70 0.17
CA LEU A 178 18.50 -5.65 -1.28
C LEU A 178 19.77 -4.91 -1.70
N VAL A 179 20.35 -5.34 -2.82
CA VAL A 179 21.31 -4.54 -3.59
C VAL A 179 20.68 -4.23 -4.94
N LEU A 180 20.50 -2.94 -5.23
CA LEU A 180 20.00 -2.45 -6.52
C LEU A 180 21.18 -1.92 -7.34
N ARG A 181 21.43 -2.55 -8.48
CA ARG A 181 22.45 -2.14 -9.44
C ARG A 181 21.80 -1.45 -10.63
N PHE A 182 22.14 -0.19 -10.90
CA PHE A 182 21.46 0.63 -11.91
C PHE A 182 22.37 1.02 -13.08
N PRO A 183 21.86 1.04 -14.33
CA PRO A 183 22.66 1.36 -15.50
C PRO A 183 22.98 2.84 -15.59
N LYS A 184 23.96 3.20 -16.42
CA LYS A 184 24.32 4.61 -16.70
C LYS A 184 23.12 5.45 -17.17
N ALA A 185 22.20 4.87 -17.93
CA ALA A 185 20.98 5.55 -18.39
C ALA A 185 20.05 6.01 -17.25
N ALA A 186 20.16 5.38 -16.07
CA ALA A 186 19.39 5.72 -14.87
C ALA A 186 20.19 6.56 -13.86
N THR A 187 21.33 7.13 -14.28
CA THR A 187 22.14 8.01 -13.42
C THR A 187 21.30 9.20 -12.95
N GLY A 188 21.36 9.51 -11.64
CA GLY A 188 20.55 10.55 -11.02
C GLY A 188 19.20 10.07 -10.48
N LEU A 189 18.78 8.83 -10.77
CA LEU A 189 17.51 8.26 -10.30
C LEU A 189 17.63 7.43 -9.01
N LYS A 190 18.79 7.41 -8.36
CA LYS A 190 19.09 6.55 -7.19
C LYS A 190 17.97 6.53 -6.14
N LYS A 191 17.49 7.69 -5.68
CA LYS A 191 16.41 7.78 -4.68
C LYS A 191 15.06 7.26 -5.22
N ALA A 192 14.74 7.55 -6.48
CA ALA A 192 13.49 7.12 -7.10
C ALA A 192 13.46 5.61 -7.37
N LEU A 193 14.60 5.02 -7.78
CA LEU A 193 14.75 3.57 -7.94
C LEU A 193 14.61 2.84 -6.61
N MET A 194 15.21 3.35 -5.53
CA MET A 194 15.01 2.80 -4.18
C MET A 194 13.52 2.85 -3.78
N ALA A 195 12.86 3.99 -4.04
CA ALA A 195 11.45 4.13 -3.74
C ALA A 195 10.59 3.10 -4.50
N GLY A 196 10.88 2.90 -5.79
CA GLY A 196 10.25 1.87 -6.62
C GLY A 196 10.46 0.47 -6.04
N ALA A 197 11.69 0.11 -5.70
CA ALA A 197 12.01 -1.20 -5.15
C ALA A 197 11.29 -1.49 -3.82
N VAL A 198 11.20 -0.51 -2.92
CA VAL A 198 10.43 -0.68 -1.66
C VAL A 198 8.94 -0.87 -1.94
N VAL A 199 8.36 -0.09 -2.87
CA VAL A 199 6.94 -0.27 -3.24
C VAL A 199 6.70 -1.68 -3.78
N GLY A 200 7.59 -2.17 -4.65
CA GLY A 200 7.52 -3.53 -5.19
C GLY A 200 7.55 -4.62 -4.11
N LEU A 201 8.47 -4.52 -3.16
CA LEU A 201 8.56 -5.45 -2.02
C LEU A 201 7.27 -5.46 -1.18
N LEU A 202 6.75 -4.28 -0.83
CA LEU A 202 5.58 -4.16 0.06
C LEU A 202 4.27 -4.59 -0.61
N GLN A 203 4.21 -4.46 -1.95
CA GLN A 203 3.09 -4.95 -2.75
C GLN A 203 2.87 -6.46 -2.60
N ALA A 204 3.96 -7.25 -2.56
CA ALA A 204 3.84 -8.70 -2.44
C ALA A 204 3.30 -9.15 -1.08
N SER A 205 3.51 -8.36 -0.03
CA SER A 205 3.01 -8.66 1.32
C SER A 205 1.54 -8.26 1.54
N GLY A 206 0.80 -7.86 0.48
CA GLY A 206 -0.61 -7.48 0.57
C GLY A 206 -0.88 -6.14 1.28
N ASN A 207 0.15 -5.30 1.45
CA ASN A 207 0.06 -4.10 2.26
C ASN A 207 -0.35 -2.89 1.41
N ALA A 208 -1.65 -2.53 1.44
CA ALA A 208 -2.26 -1.52 0.55
C ALA A 208 -1.84 -0.05 0.74
N GLY A 209 -0.90 0.26 1.67
CA GLY A 209 -0.38 1.60 1.94
C GLY A 209 0.69 2.10 0.95
N MET A 210 0.46 1.91 -0.35
CA MET A 210 1.52 1.89 -1.36
C MET A 210 1.63 3.21 -2.11
N ASN A 211 2.64 4.00 -1.77
CA ASN A 211 3.03 5.12 -2.61
C ASN A 211 4.55 5.35 -2.49
N LEU A 212 5.20 5.66 -3.62
CA LEU A 212 6.65 5.95 -3.73
C LEU A 212 7.11 6.98 -2.69
N ILE A 213 6.19 7.84 -2.29
CA ILE A 213 6.26 8.86 -1.25
C ILE A 213 6.78 8.35 0.09
N ASN A 214 6.18 7.26 0.58
CA ASN A 214 6.43 6.76 1.93
C ASN A 214 7.46 5.64 1.89
N ALA A 215 8.08 5.35 0.75
CA ALA A 215 9.00 4.24 0.59
C ALA A 215 10.13 4.27 1.63
N GLU A 216 10.76 5.41 1.91
CA GLU A 216 11.84 5.46 2.91
C GLU A 216 11.33 5.19 4.33
N ILE A 217 10.17 5.76 4.69
CA ILE A 217 9.55 5.58 6.01
C ILE A 217 9.08 4.13 6.18
N ASN A 218 8.44 3.58 5.15
CA ASN A 218 7.96 2.21 5.12
C ASN A 218 9.13 1.22 5.13
N ALA A 219 10.22 1.51 4.44
CA ALA A 219 11.44 0.70 4.49
C ALA A 219 11.97 0.62 5.92
N LYS A 220 12.13 1.76 6.60
CA LYS A 220 12.57 1.80 8.02
C LYS A 220 11.60 1.04 8.92
N LYS A 221 10.29 1.23 8.74
CA LYS A 221 9.25 0.56 9.53
C LYS A 221 9.28 -0.96 9.37
N GLU A 222 9.49 -1.43 8.15
CA GLU A 222 9.46 -2.85 7.79
C GLU A 222 10.85 -3.51 7.85
N GLY A 223 11.89 -2.78 8.31
CA GLY A 223 13.26 -3.26 8.44
C GLY A 223 13.96 -3.52 7.10
N ILE A 224 13.52 -2.89 6.02
CA ILE A 224 14.05 -3.06 4.67
C ILE A 224 15.28 -2.16 4.48
N ASN A 225 16.40 -2.76 4.12
CA ASN A 225 17.66 -2.09 3.78
C ASN A 225 17.93 -2.26 2.29
N ILE A 226 18.19 -1.15 1.58
CA ILE A 226 18.55 -1.17 0.15
C ILE A 226 19.88 -0.46 -0.05
N ASN A 227 20.87 -1.17 -0.56
CA ASN A 227 22.10 -0.58 -1.08
C ASN A 227 21.96 -0.31 -2.58
N VAL A 228 22.64 0.72 -3.08
CA VAL A 228 22.55 1.11 -4.50
C VAL A 228 23.92 1.35 -5.10
N GLU A 229 24.21 0.62 -6.17
CA GLU A 229 25.51 0.53 -6.84
C GLU A 229 25.35 0.73 -8.35
N PRO A 230 26.36 1.26 -9.06
CA PRO A 230 26.31 1.36 -10.51
C PRO A 230 26.44 -0.03 -11.17
N ASN A 231 25.70 -0.26 -12.25
CA ASN A 231 25.81 -1.43 -13.13
C ASN A 231 26.51 -1.01 -14.44
N PRO A 232 27.60 -1.68 -14.86
CA PRO A 232 28.20 -1.44 -16.18
C PRO A 232 27.30 -1.89 -17.33
N GLU A 233 26.41 -2.87 -17.11
CA GLU A 233 25.44 -3.30 -18.11
C GLU A 233 24.25 -2.35 -18.20
N ASN A 234 23.54 -2.34 -19.35
CA ASN A 234 22.45 -1.39 -19.62
C ASN A 234 21.09 -1.84 -19.03
N GLU A 235 21.12 -2.50 -17.87
CA GLU A 235 19.95 -3.09 -17.22
C GLU A 235 19.96 -2.80 -15.72
N LEU A 236 18.77 -2.80 -15.12
CA LEU A 236 18.58 -2.78 -13.68
C LEU A 236 18.71 -4.21 -13.15
N VAL A 237 19.44 -4.40 -12.05
CA VAL A 237 19.52 -5.69 -11.36
C VAL A 237 19.17 -5.47 -9.90
N ILE A 238 18.30 -6.32 -9.35
CA ILE A 238 17.98 -6.32 -7.91
C ILE A 238 18.38 -7.68 -7.35
N CYS A 239 19.21 -7.67 -6.31
CA CYS A 239 19.75 -8.85 -5.66
C CYS A 239 19.28 -8.95 -4.20
N ALA A 240 18.97 -10.15 -3.74
CA ALA A 240 18.78 -10.53 -2.35
C ALA A 240 19.63 -11.78 -2.06
N GLY A 241 20.80 -11.59 -1.44
CA GLY A 241 21.78 -12.67 -1.31
C GLY A 241 22.27 -13.16 -2.68
N GLU A 242 22.12 -14.46 -2.94
CA GLU A 242 22.48 -15.10 -4.21
C GLU A 242 21.38 -15.01 -5.28
N ILE A 243 20.17 -14.61 -4.90
CA ILE A 243 19.02 -14.51 -5.82
C ILE A 243 19.03 -13.12 -6.45
N SER A 244 18.90 -13.04 -7.77
CA SER A 244 18.77 -11.78 -8.48
C SER A 244 17.77 -11.83 -9.62
N VAL A 245 17.12 -10.69 -9.88
CA VAL A 245 16.31 -10.46 -11.07
C VAL A 245 16.87 -9.25 -11.81
N SER A 246 17.10 -9.39 -13.12
CA SER A 246 17.52 -8.30 -13.99
C SER A 246 16.46 -7.92 -15.01
N GLY A 247 16.49 -6.67 -15.45
CA GLY A 247 15.51 -6.18 -16.41
C GLY A 247 15.71 -4.73 -16.81
N TYR A 248 14.92 -4.28 -17.78
CA TYR A 248 15.01 -2.93 -18.33
C TYR A 248 13.63 -2.41 -18.79
N PRO A 249 13.43 -1.10 -18.85
CA PRO A 249 12.18 -0.53 -19.34
C PRO A 249 12.04 -0.69 -20.86
N SER A 250 10.80 -0.90 -21.32
CA SER A 250 10.39 -0.84 -22.72
C SER A 250 9.08 -0.06 -22.85
N PRO A 251 8.69 0.38 -24.07
CA PRO A 251 7.39 1.01 -24.31
C PRO A 251 6.19 0.14 -23.90
N ALA A 252 6.35 -1.19 -23.92
CA ALA A 252 5.33 -2.14 -23.53
C ALA A 252 5.31 -2.42 -22.01
N GLY A 253 6.26 -1.89 -21.24
CA GLY A 253 6.40 -2.16 -19.81
C GLY A 253 7.81 -2.62 -19.44
N THR A 254 7.96 -3.13 -18.22
CA THR A 254 9.25 -3.63 -17.75
C THR A 254 9.58 -4.97 -18.39
N ILE A 255 10.78 -5.17 -18.91
CA ILE A 255 11.26 -6.48 -19.36
C ILE A 255 12.09 -7.13 -18.25
N ILE A 256 11.83 -8.39 -17.90
CA ILE A 256 12.73 -9.24 -17.13
C ILE A 256 13.64 -9.97 -18.12
N SER A 257 14.95 -9.76 -17.97
CA SER A 257 16.00 -10.25 -18.87
C SER A 257 16.72 -11.48 -18.33
N ALA A 258 16.80 -11.65 -17.01
CA ALA A 258 17.41 -12.83 -16.38
C ALA A 258 16.94 -13.03 -14.94
N PHE A 259 17.05 -14.28 -14.49
CA PHE A 259 17.07 -14.67 -13.09
C PHE A 259 18.45 -15.25 -12.78
N ASN A 260 19.13 -14.75 -11.75
CA ASN A 260 20.52 -15.07 -11.45
C ASN A 260 21.40 -14.88 -12.70
N THR A 261 22.16 -15.90 -13.10
CA THR A 261 22.96 -15.92 -14.33
C THR A 261 22.19 -16.44 -15.55
N SER A 262 20.95 -16.88 -15.38
CA SER A 262 20.14 -17.53 -16.42
C SER A 262 19.37 -16.48 -17.20
N LYS A 263 19.84 -16.18 -18.42
CA LYS A 263 19.16 -15.26 -19.34
C LYS A 263 17.84 -15.85 -19.82
N MET A 264 16.83 -14.99 -19.91
CA MET A 264 15.54 -15.36 -20.47
C MET A 264 15.65 -15.48 -22.00
N PRO A 265 15.21 -16.59 -22.60
CA PRO A 265 15.29 -16.79 -24.05
C PRO A 265 14.32 -15.87 -24.82
N VAL A 266 13.30 -15.33 -24.14
CA VAL A 266 12.34 -14.36 -24.66
C VAL A 266 12.16 -13.24 -23.62
N PRO A 267 12.13 -11.95 -24.02
CA PRO A 267 11.84 -10.83 -23.13
C PRO A 267 10.50 -11.00 -22.40
N LEU A 268 10.52 -11.10 -21.06
CA LEU A 268 9.31 -11.23 -20.26
C LEU A 268 8.80 -9.85 -19.86
N ILE A 269 7.65 -9.41 -20.36
CA ILE A 269 7.08 -8.11 -19.98
C ILE A 269 6.36 -8.23 -18.63
N ALA A 270 6.86 -7.58 -17.58
CA ALA A 270 6.26 -7.47 -16.26
C ALA A 270 5.13 -6.41 -16.24
N ILE A 271 4.08 -6.69 -17.01
CA ILE A 271 2.74 -6.11 -16.89
C ILE A 271 1.75 -7.26 -16.67
N GLY A 272 1.07 -7.28 -15.54
CA GLY A 272 0.12 -8.34 -15.18
C GLY A 272 0.78 -9.66 -14.80
N THR A 273 0.17 -10.80 -15.12
CA THR A 273 0.48 -12.14 -14.57
C THR A 273 1.85 -12.63 -15.02
N LEU A 274 2.79 -12.84 -14.10
CA LEU A 274 3.99 -13.65 -14.37
C LEU A 274 3.77 -15.09 -13.91
N ALA A 275 2.82 -15.76 -14.55
CA ALA A 275 2.78 -17.19 -14.65
C ALA A 275 3.56 -17.38 -15.93
N ILE A 276 4.83 -17.69 -15.78
CA ILE A 276 5.69 -17.82 -16.92
C ILE A 276 4.96 -18.89 -17.81
N ASN A 277 4.59 -18.60 -19.11
CA ASN A 277 3.92 -19.43 -20.18
C ASN A 277 4.39 -19.11 -21.62
N LEU A 278 4.68 -20.13 -22.45
CA LEU A 278 4.92 -20.02 -23.91
C LEU A 278 3.99 -20.92 -24.77
N LYS A 279 2.76 -20.47 -25.08
CA LYS A 279 2.23 -20.16 -26.44
C LYS A 279 0.70 -20.01 -26.46
N GLN A 280 0.28 -18.86 -27.02
CA GLN A 280 -1.02 -18.39 -27.55
C GLN A 280 -2.36 -19.09 -27.23
N ASN A 281 -3.29 -18.24 -26.76
CA ASN A 281 -4.76 -18.32 -26.85
C ASN A 281 -5.45 -19.54 -26.24
N GLU A 282 -5.64 -19.54 -24.91
CA GLU A 282 -6.85 -20.10 -24.28
C GLU A 282 -6.98 -19.62 -22.82
N VAL A 283 -8.22 -19.47 -22.35
CA VAL A 283 -8.57 -19.22 -20.95
C VAL A 283 -7.98 -20.32 -20.08
N ILE A 284 -7.39 -19.97 -18.93
CA ILE A 284 -6.70 -20.87 -18.01
C ILE A 284 -7.61 -22.08 -17.70
N LYS A 285 -7.23 -23.25 -18.21
CA LYS A 285 -7.76 -24.55 -17.77
C LYS A 285 -7.09 -24.91 -16.44
N GLU A 286 -7.88 -25.50 -15.56
CA GLU A 286 -7.51 -25.90 -14.21
C GLU A 286 -6.18 -26.69 -14.17
N PHE A 287 -5.33 -26.42 -13.17
CA PHE A 287 -4.20 -27.30 -12.85
C PHE A 287 -4.69 -28.72 -12.56
N SER A 288 -3.87 -29.73 -12.88
CA SER A 288 -4.10 -31.08 -12.36
C SER A 288 -4.09 -31.06 -10.82
N ASP A 289 -4.85 -31.93 -10.18
CA ASP A 289 -4.93 -31.95 -8.71
C ASP A 289 -3.57 -32.29 -8.07
N SER A 290 -2.69 -33.00 -8.80
CA SER A 290 -1.29 -33.22 -8.40
C SER A 290 -0.50 -31.92 -8.33
N LEU A 291 -0.62 -31.05 -9.35
CA LEU A 291 0.05 -29.75 -9.37
C LEU A 291 -0.55 -28.78 -8.36
N LYS A 292 -1.88 -28.78 -8.16
CA LYS A 292 -2.53 -27.99 -7.11
C LYS A 292 -2.02 -28.33 -5.72
N ALA A 293 -1.77 -29.62 -5.44
CA ALA A 293 -1.26 -30.06 -4.15
C ALA A 293 0.19 -29.61 -3.88
N LYS A 294 0.94 -29.28 -4.93
CA LYS A 294 2.32 -28.78 -4.87
C LYS A 294 2.40 -27.25 -4.94
N LEU A 295 1.33 -26.58 -5.36
CA LEU A 295 1.25 -25.13 -5.37
C LEU A 295 1.28 -24.62 -3.93
N SER A 296 2.34 -23.88 -3.61
CA SER A 296 2.59 -23.39 -2.26
C SER A 296 1.97 -22.02 -2.04
N VAL A 297 2.10 -21.12 -3.02
CA VAL A 297 1.54 -19.77 -2.96
C VAL A 297 1.31 -19.21 -4.37
N GLU A 298 0.30 -18.35 -4.50
CA GLU A 298 0.00 -17.54 -5.69
C GLU A 298 -0.01 -16.04 -5.33
N TYR A 299 0.66 -15.19 -6.11
CA TYR A 299 0.85 -13.75 -5.83
C TYR A 299 0.43 -12.86 -6.99
N GLY A 300 -0.05 -11.63 -6.76
CA GLY A 300 -0.47 -10.69 -7.81
C GLY A 300 0.53 -9.58 -8.16
N LEU A 301 0.76 -9.35 -9.46
CA LEU A 301 1.54 -8.29 -10.10
C LEU A 301 0.65 -7.15 -10.63
N LEU A 302 1.27 -5.96 -10.76
CA LEU A 302 0.66 -4.77 -11.39
C LEU A 302 0.35 -5.01 -12.87
N GLY A 303 -0.91 -4.88 -13.27
CA GLY A 303 -1.40 -5.10 -14.64
C GLY A 303 -2.28 -6.35 -14.80
N GLY A 304 -2.70 -6.96 -13.69
CA GLY A 304 -3.74 -7.99 -13.68
C GLY A 304 -3.19 -9.41 -13.68
N GLY A 305 -2.22 -9.72 -12.81
CA GLY A 305 -1.95 -11.13 -12.75
C GLY A 305 -0.94 -11.81 -11.84
N ARG A 306 -0.79 -13.13 -11.98
CA ARG A 306 -0.28 -14.05 -10.96
C ARG A 306 1.16 -14.59 -11.12
N VAL A 307 1.87 -14.83 -10.02
CA VAL A 307 3.10 -15.65 -9.92
C VAL A 307 2.80 -16.84 -9.02
N ALA A 308 3.22 -18.05 -9.40
CA ALA A 308 2.99 -19.27 -8.62
C ALA A 308 4.30 -19.94 -8.21
N LEU A 309 4.39 -20.37 -6.95
CA LEU A 309 5.51 -21.16 -6.42
C LEU A 309 5.07 -22.61 -6.22
N PHE A 310 5.82 -23.57 -6.78
CA PHE A 310 5.54 -25.00 -6.64
C PHE A 310 6.64 -25.70 -5.84
N ASN A 311 6.23 -26.63 -4.98
CA ASN A 311 7.14 -27.50 -4.24
C ASN A 311 7.52 -28.73 -5.06
N SER A 312 8.82 -28.95 -5.26
CA SER A 312 9.39 -30.22 -5.74
C SER A 312 8.64 -30.84 -6.93
N LEU A 313 8.80 -30.20 -8.10
CA LEU A 313 8.33 -30.72 -9.37
C LEU A 313 9.29 -31.80 -9.89
N ASN A 314 8.76 -32.91 -10.40
CA ASN A 314 9.55 -33.89 -11.13
C ASN A 314 9.72 -33.46 -12.61
N ASN A 315 10.53 -34.19 -13.37
CA ASN A 315 10.82 -33.83 -14.76
C ASN A 315 9.57 -33.85 -15.65
N ASP A 316 8.66 -34.80 -15.45
CA ASP A 316 7.44 -34.92 -16.24
C ASP A 316 6.46 -33.77 -15.95
N GLU A 317 6.35 -33.34 -14.69
CA GLU A 317 5.56 -32.19 -14.27
C GLU A 317 6.16 -30.86 -14.72
N MET A 318 7.50 -30.75 -14.70
CA MET A 318 8.21 -29.61 -15.28
C MET A 318 7.99 -29.54 -16.79
N GLU A 319 7.98 -30.69 -17.48
CA GLU A 319 7.71 -30.77 -18.91
C GLU A 319 6.24 -30.41 -19.21
N GLU A 320 5.28 -30.92 -18.44
CA GLU A 320 3.86 -30.56 -18.53
C GLU A 320 3.65 -29.05 -18.35
N LEU A 321 4.23 -28.48 -17.29
CA LEU A 321 4.18 -27.04 -17.05
C LEU A 321 4.85 -26.30 -18.20
N SER A 322 6.04 -26.71 -18.66
CA SER A 322 6.82 -26.03 -19.71
C SER A 322 6.03 -25.76 -21.01
N GLN A 323 5.03 -26.60 -21.31
CA GLN A 323 4.20 -26.51 -22.53
C GLN A 323 3.25 -25.31 -22.51
N SER A 324 2.74 -24.99 -21.32
CA SER A 324 1.74 -23.94 -21.10
C SER A 324 2.20 -22.96 -20.03
N PHE A 325 3.46 -23.03 -19.62
CA PHE A 325 4.08 -22.24 -18.58
C PHE A 325 5.59 -22.18 -18.91
N ASN A 326 6.26 -21.05 -19.11
CA ASN A 326 7.69 -20.94 -18.86
C ASN A 326 7.92 -21.44 -17.41
N VAL A 327 9.00 -22.15 -17.16
CA VAL A 327 9.31 -22.66 -15.83
C VAL A 327 10.74 -22.27 -15.54
N VAL A 328 10.97 -21.63 -14.40
CA VAL A 328 12.31 -21.27 -13.96
C VAL A 328 12.60 -22.11 -12.72
N GLN A 329 13.53 -23.05 -12.87
CA GLN A 329 14.06 -23.84 -11.77
C GLN A 329 15.24 -23.08 -11.17
N PHE A 330 15.19 -22.83 -9.87
CA PHE A 330 16.28 -22.25 -9.08
C PHE A 330 17.19 -23.34 -8.53
#